data_AF-A0A662BFV5-F1
#
_entry.id   AF-A0A662BFV5-F1
#
_cell.length_a   1.000
_cell.length_b   1.000
_cell.length_c   1.000
_cell.angle_alpha   90.00
_cell.angle_beta   90.00
_cell.angle_gamma   90.00
#
_symmetry.space_group_name_H-M   'P 1'
#
loop_
_entity.id
_entity.type
_entity.pdbx_description
1 polymer ?
#
loop_
_entity_poly.entity_id
_entity_poly.type
_entity_poly.pdbx_seq_one_letter_code
_entity_poly.pdbx_strand_id
1 'polypeptide(L)'
;LLDSYDTYVAEEMDNAYSTAEEQLKKSIKYVSDLKGFEEDTYFKEGALTFLNTYKAVLETEHKRIIELLKLPEDSYGSDQVKEVEAMRNQSNIKIDKALDDIFIIQKKFTDKYHIQLEKE
;
A
#
# COMPACT_ATOMS: atom_id res chain seq x y z
N LEU A 1 -0.02 -10.65 -30.15
CA LEU A 1 0.26 -10.55 -28.69
C LEU A 1 0.58 -9.10 -28.27
N LEU A 2 0.46 -8.12 -29.15
CA LEU A 2 0.79 -6.70 -28.90
C LEU A 2 -0.44 -5.80 -28.65
N ASP A 3 -1.67 -6.28 -28.87
CA ASP A 3 -2.88 -5.43 -28.85
C ASP A 3 -3.45 -5.12 -27.45
N SER A 4 -2.75 -5.41 -26.34
CA SER A 4 -3.30 -5.20 -24.98
C SER A 4 -2.61 -4.13 -24.14
N TYR A 5 -1.63 -3.40 -24.69
CA TYR A 5 -1.00 -2.27 -24.00
C TYR A 5 -1.72 -0.94 -24.26
N ASP A 6 -2.70 -0.91 -25.17
CA ASP A 6 -3.53 0.26 -25.54
C ASP A 6 -4.49 0.76 -24.43
N THR A 7 -4.44 0.17 -23.23
CA THR A 7 -5.26 0.61 -22.08
C THR A 7 -4.44 1.22 -20.93
N TYR A 8 -3.15 1.49 -21.11
CA TYR A 8 -2.37 2.26 -20.14
C TYR A 8 -2.50 3.76 -20.42
N VAL A 9 -3.60 4.35 -19.98
CA VAL A 9 -3.73 5.81 -20.00
C VAL A 9 -2.84 6.36 -18.87
N ALA A 10 -1.67 6.89 -19.23
CA ALA A 10 -0.70 7.43 -18.27
C ALA A 10 -1.34 8.42 -17.27
N GLU A 11 -2.32 9.19 -17.73
CA GLU A 11 -3.13 10.11 -16.92
C GLU A 11 -3.97 9.38 -15.86
N GLU A 12 -4.58 8.24 -16.18
CA GLU A 12 -5.35 7.44 -15.20
C GLU A 12 -4.43 6.87 -14.12
N MET A 13 -3.21 6.45 -14.48
CA MET A 13 -2.22 5.95 -13.52
C MET A 13 -1.74 7.05 -12.56
N ASP A 14 -1.49 8.25 -13.09
CA ASP A 14 -1.14 9.41 -12.27
C ASP A 14 -2.28 9.81 -11.34
N ASN A 15 -3.51 9.87 -11.86
CA ASN A 15 -4.69 10.20 -11.06
C ASN A 15 -4.93 9.17 -9.95
N ALA A 16 -4.79 7.87 -10.26
CA ALA A 16 -4.90 6.80 -9.28
C ALA A 16 -3.80 6.88 -8.21
N TYR A 17 -2.55 7.15 -8.62
CA TYR A 17 -1.43 7.33 -7.71
C TYR A 17 -1.64 8.54 -6.78
N SER A 18 -1.99 9.70 -7.34
CA SER A 18 -2.25 10.91 -6.55
C SER A 18 -3.41 10.72 -5.59
N THR A 19 -4.48 10.05 -6.03
CA THR A 19 -5.63 9.72 -5.17
C THR A 19 -5.19 8.80 -4.02
N ALA A 20 -4.44 7.73 -4.30
CA ALA A 20 -3.95 6.82 -3.27
C ALA A 20 -3.02 7.54 -2.27
N GLU A 21 -2.13 8.40 -2.77
CA GLU A 21 -1.22 9.19 -1.94
C GLU A 21 -1.98 10.15 -1.01
N GLU A 22 -3.00 10.84 -1.53
CA GLU A 22 -3.84 11.74 -0.76
C GLU A 22 -4.64 10.99 0.32
N GLN A 23 -5.23 9.85 -0.03
CA GLN A 23 -5.97 9.01 0.92
C GLN A 23 -5.05 8.51 2.03
N LEU A 24 -3.85 8.03 1.72
CA LEU A 24 -2.88 7.60 2.74
C LEU A 24 -2.48 8.75 3.65
N LYS A 25 -2.21 9.94 3.10
CA LYS A 25 -1.89 11.14 3.90
C LYS A 25 -3.03 11.47 4.86
N LYS A 26 -4.29 11.42 4.41
CA LYS A 26 -5.48 11.64 5.24
C LYS A 26 -5.63 10.56 6.32
N SER A 27 -5.48 9.29 5.97
CA SER A 27 -5.58 8.17 6.92
C SER A 27 -4.50 8.23 7.99
N ILE A 28 -3.24 8.48 7.60
CA ILE A 28 -2.12 8.63 8.55
C ILE A 28 -2.41 9.77 9.52
N LYS A 29 -2.85 10.94 9.00
CA LYS A 29 -3.20 12.08 9.83
C LYS A 29 -4.36 11.76 10.78
N TYR A 30 -5.41 11.13 10.28
CA TYR A 30 -6.58 10.77 11.09
C TYR A 30 -6.16 9.85 12.24
N VAL A 31 -5.43 8.77 11.94
CA VAL A 31 -4.96 7.82 12.95
C VAL A 31 -3.95 8.46 13.90
N SER A 32 -3.07 9.34 13.43
CA SER A 32 -2.10 10.03 14.30
C SER A 32 -2.78 10.93 15.33
N ASP A 33 -3.92 11.52 14.95
CA ASP A 33 -4.68 12.44 15.79
C ASP A 33 -5.63 11.71 16.77
N LEU A 34 -5.84 10.39 16.59
CA LEU A 34 -6.60 9.57 17.55
C LEU A 34 -5.91 9.51 18.91
N LYS A 35 -6.71 9.51 19.98
CA LYS A 35 -6.23 9.05 21.29
C LYS A 35 -6.16 7.52 21.29
N GLY A 36 -5.23 6.97 22.08
CA GLY A 36 -5.26 5.54 22.39
C GLY A 36 -6.60 5.13 23.01
N PHE A 37 -6.93 3.84 22.92
CA PHE A 37 -8.14 3.31 23.53
C PHE A 37 -7.84 2.93 24.98
N GLU A 38 -8.59 3.47 25.94
CA GLU A 38 -8.33 3.25 27.38
C GLU A 38 -6.84 3.48 27.75
N GLU A 39 -6.26 4.57 27.25
CA GLU A 39 -4.84 4.95 27.42
C GLU A 39 -3.82 4.04 26.72
N ASP A 40 -4.26 2.99 26.01
CA ASP A 40 -3.40 2.11 25.21
C ASP A 40 -3.28 2.61 23.76
N THR A 41 -2.06 2.93 23.34
CA THR A 41 -1.73 3.37 21.98
C THR A 41 -1.32 2.22 21.06
N TYR A 42 -1.20 0.99 21.55
CA TYR A 42 -0.65 -0.14 20.79
C TYR A 42 -1.37 -0.39 19.45
N PHE A 43 -2.70 -0.37 19.45
CA PHE A 43 -3.47 -0.56 18.22
C PHE A 43 -3.30 0.62 17.24
N LYS A 44 -3.30 1.84 17.77
CA LYS A 44 -3.02 3.06 16.99
C LYS A 44 -1.63 3.01 16.35
N GLU A 45 -0.60 2.64 17.11
CA GLU A 45 0.77 2.54 16.64
C GLU A 45 0.94 1.44 15.59
N GLY A 46 0.25 0.31 15.77
CA GLY A 46 0.14 -0.75 14.77
C GLY A 46 -0.47 -0.24 13.46
N ALA A 47 -1.61 0.44 13.53
CA ALA A 47 -2.28 1.01 12.37
C ALA A 47 -1.40 2.06 11.65
N LEU A 48 -0.68 2.92 12.40
CA LEU A 48 0.29 3.85 11.82
C LEU A 48 1.44 3.13 11.13
N THR A 49 1.95 2.05 11.71
CA THR A 49 3.03 1.25 11.11
C THR A 49 2.58 0.61 9.79
N PHE A 50 1.36 0.05 9.76
CA PHE A 50 0.76 -0.47 8.54
C PHE A 50 0.63 0.60 7.46
N LEU A 51 0.01 1.75 7.78
CA LEU A 51 -0.20 2.84 6.84
C LEU A 51 1.12 3.42 6.31
N ASN A 52 2.14 3.56 7.16
CA ASN A 52 3.45 4.04 6.74
C ASN A 52 4.19 3.02 5.86
N THR A 53 3.99 1.72 6.08
CA THR A 53 4.53 0.68 5.19
C THR A 53 3.89 0.76 3.81
N TYR A 54 2.56 0.90 3.77
CA TYR A 54 1.83 1.07 2.51
C TYR A 54 2.25 2.34 1.76
N LYS A 55 2.44 3.45 2.50
CA LYS A 55 2.98 4.70 1.95
C LYS A 55 4.38 4.51 1.36
N ALA A 56 5.27 3.81 2.07
CA ALA A 56 6.62 3.55 1.58
C ALA A 56 6.59 2.74 0.27
N VAL A 57 5.72 1.73 0.18
CA VAL A 57 5.54 0.92 -1.05
C VAL A 57 5.01 1.78 -2.19
N LEU A 58 4.05 2.66 -1.91
CA LEU A 58 3.51 3.58 -2.92
C LEU A 58 4.61 4.51 -3.46
N GLU A 59 5.34 5.18 -2.56
CA GLU A 59 6.36 6.19 -2.91
C GLU A 59 7.63 5.59 -3.55
N THR A 60 7.82 4.27 -3.49
CA THR A 60 8.97 3.57 -4.06
C THR A 60 8.59 2.62 -5.20
N GLU A 61 8.12 1.42 -4.88
CA GLU A 61 7.82 0.37 -5.86
C GLU A 61 6.75 0.81 -6.86
N HIS A 62 5.59 1.29 -6.40
CA HIS A 62 4.51 1.66 -7.31
C HIS A 62 4.85 2.87 -8.17
N LYS A 63 5.48 3.89 -7.58
CA LYS A 63 5.95 5.05 -8.34
C LYS A 63 6.90 4.63 -9.47
N ARG A 64 7.87 3.76 -9.16
CA ARG A 64 8.82 3.26 -10.16
C ARG A 64 8.15 2.42 -11.25
N ILE A 65 7.18 1.58 -10.88
CA ILE A 65 6.38 0.82 -11.86
C ILE A 65 5.65 1.77 -12.81
N ILE A 66 5.04 2.85 -12.29
CA ILE A 66 4.36 3.85 -13.12
C ILE A 66 5.34 4.55 -14.06
N GLU A 67 6.51 4.95 -13.57
CA GLU A 67 7.55 5.57 -14.40
C GLU A 67 8.01 4.65 -15.55
N LEU A 68 8.17 3.35 -15.27
CA LEU A 68 8.55 2.36 -16.27
C LEU A 68 7.45 2.15 -17.32
N LEU A 69 6.19 2.06 -16.90
CA LEU A 69 5.06 1.82 -17.81
C LEU A 69 4.75 3.03 -18.71
N LYS A 70 5.32 4.19 -18.42
CA LYS A 70 5.23 5.39 -19.26
C LYS A 70 6.36 5.51 -20.28
N LEU A 71 7.35 4.62 -20.24
CA LEU A 71 8.41 4.63 -21.23
C LEU A 71 7.82 4.39 -22.64
N PRO A 72 8.35 5.06 -23.66
CA PRO A 72 7.96 4.78 -25.03
C PRO A 72 8.30 3.32 -25.40
N GLU A 73 7.56 2.75 -26.36
CA GLU A 73 7.63 1.32 -26.71
C GLU A 73 9.05 0.87 -27.10
N ASP A 74 9.82 1.74 -27.73
CA ASP A 74 11.23 1.50 -28.11
C ASP A 74 12.19 1.40 -26.91
N SER A 75 11.78 1.94 -25.76
CA SER A 75 12.53 1.97 -24.51
C SER A 75 11.99 0.99 -23.46
N TYR A 76 10.83 0.38 -23.71
CA TYR A 76 10.21 -0.61 -22.84
C TYR A 76 10.52 -2.03 -23.34
N GLY A 77 11.61 -2.59 -22.84
CA GLY A 77 12.10 -3.92 -23.23
C GLY A 77 11.99 -4.97 -22.13
N SER A 78 12.62 -6.12 -22.37
CA SER A 78 12.66 -7.26 -21.45
C SER A 78 13.19 -6.92 -20.06
N ASP A 79 14.10 -5.94 -19.97
CA ASP A 79 14.71 -5.55 -18.70
C ASP A 79 13.73 -4.73 -17.86
N GLN A 80 12.95 -3.84 -18.48
CA GLN A 80 11.88 -3.10 -17.80
C GLN A 80 10.78 -4.04 -17.32
N VAL A 81 10.44 -5.08 -18.11
CA VAL A 81 9.48 -6.11 -17.68
C VAL A 81 9.97 -6.82 -16.42
N LYS A 82 11.23 -7.28 -16.38
CA LYS A 82 11.83 -7.91 -15.20
C LYS A 82 11.85 -6.97 -14.00
N GLU A 83 12.14 -5.68 -14.22
CA GLU A 83 12.15 -4.67 -13.17
C GLU A 83 10.75 -4.47 -12.58
N VAL A 84 9.71 -4.36 -13.42
CA VAL A 84 8.31 -4.27 -12.97
C VAL A 84 7.89 -5.51 -12.19
N GLU A 85 8.23 -6.71 -12.66
CA GLU A 85 7.91 -7.95 -11.95
C GLU A 85 8.63 -8.03 -10.59
N ALA A 86 9.90 -7.66 -10.53
CA ALA A 86 10.66 -7.61 -9.28
C ALA A 86 10.05 -6.63 -8.28
N MET A 87 9.69 -5.42 -8.73
CA MET A 87 9.05 -4.39 -7.90
C MET A 87 7.68 -4.86 -7.40
N ARG A 88 6.87 -5.52 -8.24
CA ARG A 88 5.56 -6.09 -7.84
C ARG A 88 5.72 -7.19 -6.78
N ASN A 89 6.70 -8.07 -6.95
CA ASN A 89 6.97 -9.10 -5.96
C ASN A 89 7.42 -8.49 -4.63
N GLN A 90 8.29 -7.48 -4.68
CA GLN A 90 8.75 -6.78 -3.49
C GLN A 90 7.63 -6.01 -2.79
N SER A 91 6.75 -5.33 -3.54
CA SER A 91 5.59 -4.64 -2.97
C SER A 91 4.64 -5.60 -2.27
N ASN A 92 4.34 -6.75 -2.90
CA ASN A 92 3.47 -7.77 -2.34
C ASN A 92 4.04 -8.32 -1.03
N ILE A 93 5.33 -8.71 -1.00
CA ILE A 93 5.98 -9.20 0.21
C ILE A 93 5.88 -8.20 1.37
N LYS A 94 6.10 -6.90 1.10
CA LYS A 94 6.01 -5.86 2.13
C LYS A 94 4.58 -5.65 2.62
N ILE A 95 3.61 -5.63 1.72
CA ILE A 95 2.19 -5.44 2.05
C ILE A 95 1.65 -6.65 2.81
N ASP A 96 1.92 -7.87 2.34
CA ASP A 96 1.49 -9.11 2.97
C ASP A 96 2.02 -9.20 4.40
N LYS A 97 3.30 -8.90 4.60
CA LYS A 97 3.89 -8.84 5.95
C LYS A 97 3.20 -7.78 6.82
N ALA A 98 2.93 -6.59 6.28
CA ALA A 98 2.26 -5.54 7.04
C ALA A 98 0.81 -5.93 7.40
N LEU A 99 0.12 -6.65 6.51
CA LEU A 99 -1.21 -7.20 6.74
C LEU A 99 -1.20 -8.27 7.85
N ASP A 100 -0.23 -9.17 7.82
CA ASP A 100 -0.05 -10.17 8.89
C ASP A 100 0.21 -9.50 10.24
N ASP A 101 1.11 -8.51 10.26
CA ASP A 101 1.46 -7.78 11.48
C ASP A 101 0.25 -7.03 12.07
N ILE A 102 -0.53 -6.33 11.23
CA ILE A 102 -1.73 -5.61 11.72
C ILE A 102 -2.84 -6.57 12.14
N PHE A 103 -2.99 -7.73 11.49
CA PHE A 103 -3.95 -8.75 11.90
C PHE A 103 -3.63 -9.31 13.30
N ILE A 104 -2.35 -9.57 13.57
CA ILE A 104 -1.89 -9.99 14.91
C ILE A 104 -2.20 -8.89 15.95
N ILE A 105 -1.95 -7.62 15.61
CA ILE A 105 -2.22 -6.49 16.50
C ILE A 105 -3.72 -6.34 16.77
N GLN A 106 -4.56 -6.44 15.73
CA GLN A 106 -6.02 -6.41 15.85
C GLN A 106 -6.54 -7.54 16.73
N LYS A 107 -6.02 -8.77 16.54
CA LYS A 107 -6.39 -9.91 17.39
C LYS A 107 -6.01 -9.69 18.85
N LYS A 108 -4.78 -9.24 19.13
CA LYS A 108 -4.35 -8.93 20.50
C LYS A 108 -5.21 -7.83 21.14
N PHE A 109 -5.55 -6.80 20.37
CA PHE A 109 -6.39 -5.71 20.84
C PHE A 109 -7.81 -6.20 21.19
N THR A 110 -8.42 -6.98 20.29
CA THR A 110 -9.77 -7.52 20.49
C THR A 110 -9.82 -8.51 21.66
N ASP A 111 -8.81 -9.38 21.80
CA ASP A 111 -8.67 -10.30 22.93
C ASP A 111 -8.53 -9.52 24.26
N LYS A 112 -7.68 -8.48 24.30
CA LYS A 112 -7.40 -7.67 25.50
C LYS A 112 -8.64 -6.94 26.00
N TYR A 113 -9.45 -6.39 25.09
CA TYR A 113 -10.63 -5.58 25.42
C TYR A 113 -11.95 -6.34 25.27
N HIS A 114 -11.89 -7.67 25.08
CA HIS A 114 -13.06 -8.54 24.90
C HIS A 114 -14.03 -8.07 23.80
N ILE A 115 -13.49 -7.50 22.71
CA ILE A 115 -14.27 -7.03 21.57
C ILE A 115 -14.59 -8.23 20.67
N GLN A 116 -15.87 -8.49 20.45
CA GLN A 116 -16.31 -9.50 19.48
C GLN A 116 -16.25 -8.90 18.08
N LEU A 117 -15.43 -9.48 17.23
CA LEU A 117 -15.48 -9.19 15.79
C LEU A 117 -16.69 -9.90 15.21
N GLU A 118 -17.57 -9.16 14.54
CA GLU A 118 -18.59 -9.77 13.70
C GLU A 118 -17.88 -10.57 12.60
N LYS A 119 -18.30 -11.81 12.37
CA LYS A 119 -17.81 -12.59 11.23
C LYS A 119 -18.46 -12.01 9.97
N GLU A 120 -17.65 -11.48 9.07
CA GLU A 120 -18.04 -11.26 7.67
C GLU A 120 -18.32 -12.60 6.95
#